data_AF-A0A366ZVR4-F1
#
_entry.id   AF-A0A366ZVR4-F1
#
_cell.length_a   1.000
_cell.length_b   1.000
_cell.length_c   1.000
_cell.angle_alpha   90.00
_cell.angle_beta   90.00
_cell.angle_gamma   90.00
#
_symmetry.space_group_name_H-M   'P 1'
#
loop_
_entity.id
_entity.type
_entity.pdbx_description
1 polymer ?
#
loop_
_entity_poly.entity_id
_entity_poly.type
_entity_poly.pdbx_seq_one_letter_code
_entity_poly.pdbx_strand_id
1 'polypeptide(L)' 'MPPSIGFRPTPDDERILREAAKPGESTSDTLRRALRLLDHERWLTQFRADSEALKGEDVNTEPEAW' A
#
# COMPACT_ATOMS: atom_id res chain seq x y z
N MET A 1 10.06 -3.24 22.80
CA MET A 1 10.75 -3.62 21.54
C MET A 1 9.69 -4.16 20.60
N PRO A 2 9.59 -3.69 19.33
CA PRO A 2 8.70 -4.32 18.36
C PRO A 2 9.08 -5.80 18.15
N PRO A 3 8.12 -6.67 17.78
CA PRO A 3 8.41 -8.06 17.49
C PRO A 3 9.40 -8.17 16.32
N SER A 4 10.34 -9.11 16.41
CA SER A 4 11.30 -9.37 15.35
C SER A 4 10.73 -10.41 14.37
N ILE A 5 10.85 -10.15 13.08
CA ILE A 5 10.47 -11.06 12.01
C ILE A 5 11.73 -11.40 11.21
N GLY A 6 12.02 -12.68 11.05
CA GLY A 6 13.11 -13.14 10.20
C GLY A 6 12.74 -13.00 8.72
N PHE A 7 13.53 -12.27 7.95
CA PHE A 7 13.41 -12.19 6.49
C PHE A 7 14.64 -12.83 5.86
N ARG A 8 14.43 -13.81 4.97
CA ARG A 8 15.49 -14.47 4.21
C ARG A 8 15.39 -14.04 2.76
N PRO A 9 16.06 -12.94 2.36
CA PRO A 9 15.98 -12.45 0.99
C PRO A 9 16.59 -13.46 0.01
N THR A 10 15.98 -13.58 -1.15
CA THR A 10 16.62 -14.14 -2.33
C THR A 10 17.61 -13.13 -2.93
N PRO A 11 18.50 -13.54 -3.85
CA PRO A 11 19.39 -12.60 -4.53
C PRO A 11 18.64 -11.45 -5.26
N ASP A 12 17.43 -11.72 -5.75
CA ASP A 12 16.61 -10.70 -6.41
C ASP A 12 15.99 -9.74 -5.39
N ASP A 13 15.52 -10.23 -4.24
CA ASP A 13 15.06 -9.37 -3.15
C ASP A 13 16.17 -8.44 -2.67
N GLU A 14 17.40 -8.94 -2.55
CA GLU A 14 18.54 -8.10 -2.18
C GLU A 14 18.84 -7.02 -3.23
N ARG A 15 18.72 -7.36 -4.52
CA ARG A 15 18.87 -6.40 -5.61
C ARG A 15 17.80 -5.31 -5.50
N ILE A 16 16.53 -5.70 -5.36
CA ILE A 16 15.41 -4.77 -5.20
C ILE A 16 15.61 -3.87 -3.97
N LEU A 17 16.00 -4.43 -2.83
CA LEU A 17 16.25 -3.67 -1.61
C LEU A 17 17.37 -2.64 -1.79
N ARG A 18 18.47 -3.02 -2.44
CA ARG A 18 19.58 -2.08 -2.72
C ARG A 18 19.17 -0.96 -3.66
N GLU A 19 18.44 -1.27 -4.73
CA GLU A 19 17.99 -0.28 -5.72
C GLU A 19 16.90 0.64 -5.15
N ALA A 20 16.03 0.11 -4.29
CA ALA A 20 14.94 0.87 -3.69
C ALA A 20 15.35 1.70 -2.48
N ALA A 21 16.48 1.40 -1.82
CA ALA A 21 16.94 2.10 -0.63
C ALA A 21 17.27 3.56 -0.93
N LYS A 22 16.82 4.46 -0.06
CA LYS A 22 17.21 5.89 -0.11
C LYS A 22 18.42 6.16 0.78
N PRO A 23 19.18 7.25 0.53
CA PRO A 23 20.28 7.64 1.41
C PRO A 23 19.82 7.75 2.87
N GLY A 24 20.48 7.00 3.76
CA GLY A 24 20.17 6.98 5.19
C GLY A 24 19.03 6.05 5.62
N GLU A 25 18.35 5.35 4.70
CA GLU A 25 17.36 4.33 5.07
C GLU A 25 18.04 3.03 5.51
N SER A 26 17.53 2.41 6.58
CA SER A 26 17.86 1.02 6.89
C SER A 26 17.08 0.05 5.98
N THR A 27 17.51 -1.21 5.92
CA THR A 27 16.75 -2.27 5.24
C THR A 27 15.33 -2.39 5.80
N SER A 28 15.17 -2.28 7.12
CA SER A 28 13.87 -2.31 7.79
C SER A 28 12.96 -1.15 7.38
N ASP A 29 13.53 0.03 7.11
CA ASP A 29 12.76 1.19 6.65
C ASP A 29 12.30 1.00 5.20
N THR A 30 13.20 0.48 4.36
CA THR A 30 12.89 0.11 2.97
C THR A 30 11.77 -0.93 2.92
N LEU A 31 11.86 -1.98 3.73
CA LEU A 31 10.82 -3.02 3.85
C LEU A 31 9.49 -2.44 4.34
N ARG A 32 9.50 -1.57 5.35
CA ARG A 32 8.29 -0.92 5.84
C ARG A 32 7.62 -0.07 4.77
N ARG A 33 8.41 0.63 3.94
CA ARG A 33 7.90 1.39 2.80
C ARG A 33 7.33 0.47 1.72
N ALA A 34 7.98 -0.65 1.41
CA ALA A 34 7.45 -1.65 0.49
C ALA A 34 6.09 -2.21 0.96
N LEU A 35 5.94 -2.52 2.25
CA LEU A 35 4.66 -2.96 2.82
C LEU A 35 3.56 -1.92 2.66
N ARG A 36 3.86 -0.63 2.85
CA ARG A 36 2.89 0.46 2.63
C ARG A 36 2.50 0.62 1.16
N LEU A 37 3.41 0.33 0.22
CA LEU A 37 3.10 0.33 -1.20
C LEU A 37 2.13 -0.81 -1.55
N LEU A 38 2.34 -2.01 -1.02
CA LEU A 38 1.42 -3.14 -1.20
C LEU A 38 0.02 -2.85 -0.63
N ASP A 39 -0.05 -2.17 0.51
CA ASP A 39 -1.32 -1.74 1.11
C ASP A 39 -2.04 -0.71 0.22
N HIS A 40 -1.29 0.26 -0.30
CA HIS A 40 -1.83 1.28 -1.21
C HIS A 40 -2.35 0.68 -2.54
N GLU A 41 -1.68 -0.32 -3.09
CA GLU A 41 -2.14 -1.03 -4.30
C GLU A 41 -3.48 -1.76 -4.07
N ARG A 42 -3.65 -2.37 -2.90
CA ARG A 42 -4.93 -2.98 -2.51
C ARG A 42 -6.02 -1.92 -2.38
N TRP A 43 -5.70 -0.80 -1.74
CA TRP A 43 -6.63 0.31 -1.62
C TRP A 43 -7.06 0.85 -2.99
N LEU A 44 -6.12 1.07 -3.92
CA LEU A 44 -6.44 1.52 -5.28
C LEU A 44 -7.33 0.54 -6.04
N THR A 45 -7.11 -0.75 -5.84
CA THR A 45 -7.95 -1.80 -6.46
C THR A 45 -9.37 -1.71 -5.94
N GLN A 46 -9.54 -1.61 -4.63
CA GLN A 46 -10.86 -1.46 -4.00
C GLN A 46 -11.54 -0.16 -4.44
N PHE A 47 -10.81 0.96 -4.39
CA PHE A 47 -11.32 2.27 -4.79
C PHE A 47 -11.87 2.27 -6.23
N ARG A 48 -11.18 1.61 -7.18
CA ARG A 48 -11.66 1.48 -8.55
C ARG A 48 -12.93 0.64 -8.65
N ALA A 49 -13.00 -0.47 -7.90
CA ALA A 49 -14.19 -1.31 -7.87
C ALA A 49 -15.40 -0.54 -7.29
N ASP A 50 -15.19 0.20 -6.19
CA ASP A 50 -16.22 1.03 -5.57
C ASP A 50 -16.67 2.12 -6.54
N SER A 51 -15.74 2.81 -7.19
CA SER A 51 -16.07 3.85 -8.18
C SER A 51 -16.91 3.33 -9.35
N GLU A 52 -16.66 2.11 -9.83
CA GLU A 52 -17.49 1.52 -10.89
C GLU A 52 -18.87 1.10 -10.35
N ALA A 53 -18.95 0.62 -9.11
CA ALA A 53 -20.24 0.26 -8.48
C ALA A 53 -21.14 1.48 -8.24
N LEU A 54 -20.54 2.62 -7.84
CA LEU A 54 -21.27 3.87 -7.53
C LEU A 54 -21.50 4.76 -8.76
N LYS A 55 -21.06 4.34 -9.96
CA LYS A 55 -21.17 5.11 -11.20
C LYS A 55 -22.60 5.49 -11.60
N GLY A 56 -23.58 4.70 -11.15
CA GLY A 56 -25.01 4.94 -11.37
C GLY A 56 -25.75 5.42 -10.13
N GLU A 57 -25.04 5.72 -9.04
CA GLU A 57 -25.63 6.25 -7.82
C GLU A 57 -26.04 7.71 -8.04
N ASP A 58 -27.33 7.99 -7.87
CA ASP A 58 -27.82 9.36 -7.80
C ASP A 58 -27.77 9.83 -6.35
N VAL A 59 -26.70 10.54 -6.01
CA VAL A 59 -26.45 11.13 -4.68
C VAL A 59 -27.50 12.17 -4.26
N ASN A 60 -28.37 12.61 -5.17
CA ASN A 60 -29.48 13.54 -4.87
C ASN A 60 -30.75 12.80 -4.43
N THR A 61 -30.75 11.47 -4.40
CA THR A 61 -31.93 10.67 -3.99
C THR A 61 -32.18 10.75 -2.49
N GLU A 62 -31.14 10.99 -1.69
CA GLU A 62 -31.29 11.16 -0.24
C GLU A 62 -31.48 12.64 0.11
N PRO A 63 -32.51 12.99 0.92
CA PRO A 63 -32.68 14.35 1.39
C PRO A 63 -31.47 14.73 2.24
N GLU A 64 -30.83 15.86 1.92
CA GLU A 64 -29.67 16.32 2.68
C GLU A 64 -30.07 16.57 4.14
N ALA A 65 -29.56 15.75 5.04
CA ALA A 65 -29.79 15.83 6.48
C ALA A 65 -28.72 16.73 7.12
N TRP A 66 -28.79 18.04 6.87
CA TRP A 66 -28.00 19.05 7.59
C TRP A 66 -28.89 20.16 8.16
#